data_AF-A0A3D8QHW8-F1
#
_entry.id   AF-A0A3D8QHW8-F1
#
_cell.length_a   1.000
_cell.length_b   1.000
_cell.length_c   1.000
_cell.angle_alpha   90.00
_cell.angle_beta   90.00
_cell.angle_gamma   90.00
#
_symmetry.space_group_name_H-M   'P 1'
#
loop_
_entity.id
_entity.type
_entity.pdbx_description
1 polymer ?
#
loop_
_entity_poly.entity_id
_entity_poly.type
_entity_poly.pdbx_seq_one_letter_code
_entity_poly.pdbx_strand_id
1 'polypeptide(L)'
;MAGIQEEPFGQDGNDPGRKPRDPPELRQSYHSRAGLLVGKADKEVGYFEHPTVYQVSDPRHEIMQTEFFGPMVSVYVYPDAQWEKIPQLVDSTSKYALTGSIFATDPAAIRHAYDGLKHSAGNFYVNTKSTGSVVGQQPFGGSQGSGTNDKVGSVNTLSRF
;
A
#
# COMPACT_ATOMS: atom_id res chain seq x y z
N MET A 1 -20.54 27.45 4.79
CA MET A 1 -19.65 27.86 3.70
C MET A 1 -18.33 28.29 4.33
N ALA A 2 -17.33 27.42 4.32
CA ALA A 2 -15.94 27.78 4.62
C ALA A 2 -15.15 27.38 3.38
N GLY A 3 -14.64 28.38 2.66
CA GLY A 3 -13.91 28.21 1.41
C GLY A 3 -12.57 27.55 1.69
N ILE A 4 -12.31 26.45 1.00
CA ILE A 4 -11.00 25.81 0.94
C ILE A 4 -10.15 26.70 0.04
N GLN A 5 -9.16 27.39 0.60
CA GLN A 5 -8.15 28.10 -0.18
C GLN A 5 -7.19 27.07 -0.76
N GLU A 6 -7.20 26.94 -2.09
CA GLU A 6 -6.23 26.18 -2.85
C GLU A 6 -4.93 26.99 -2.97
N GLU A 7 -3.83 26.45 -2.45
CA GLU A 7 -2.48 26.94 -2.73
C GLU A 7 -1.89 26.15 -3.92
N PRO A 8 -1.33 26.81 -4.95
CA PRO A 8 -0.79 26.12 -6.10
C PRO A 8 0.54 25.46 -5.73
N PHE A 9 0.59 24.13 -5.81
CA PHE A 9 1.84 23.38 -5.69
C PHE A 9 2.81 23.81 -6.80
N GLY A 10 3.95 24.37 -6.40
CA GLY A 10 4.87 25.11 -7.25
C GLY A 10 5.30 24.41 -8.55
N GLN A 11 5.69 25.22 -9.52
CA GLN A 11 6.34 24.76 -10.76
C GLN A 11 7.71 24.15 -10.40
N ASP A 12 7.96 22.92 -10.83
CA ASP A 12 9.23 22.24 -10.56
C ASP A 12 10.21 22.34 -11.73
N GLY A 13 11.46 22.62 -11.34
CA GLY A 13 12.62 22.62 -12.19
C GLY A 13 12.91 21.28 -12.86
N ASN A 14 13.65 21.40 -13.95
CA ASN A 14 13.88 20.45 -15.02
C ASN A 14 14.85 19.32 -14.60
N ASP A 15 14.31 18.17 -14.16
CA ASP A 15 15.08 16.92 -13.98
C ASP A 15 14.88 16.02 -15.21
N PRO A 16 15.92 15.81 -16.04
CA PRO A 16 15.81 15.14 -17.35
C PRO A 16 15.63 13.62 -17.28
N GLY A 17 15.71 13.00 -16.09
CA GLY A 17 15.57 11.54 -15.92
C GLY A 17 14.27 11.08 -15.25
N ARG A 18 13.48 12.00 -14.68
CA ARG A 18 12.25 11.66 -13.98
C ARG A 18 11.14 11.41 -14.99
N LYS A 19 10.47 10.24 -14.91
CA LYS A 19 9.19 10.06 -15.61
C LYS A 19 8.30 11.28 -15.32
N PRO A 20 7.60 11.84 -16.32
CA PRO A 20 6.72 12.97 -16.09
C PRO A 20 5.82 12.67 -14.92
N ARG A 21 5.83 13.53 -13.90
CA ARG A 21 4.83 13.44 -12.83
C ARG A 21 3.46 13.57 -13.49
N ASP A 22 2.51 12.78 -13.01
CA ASP A 22 1.18 12.73 -13.62
C ASP A 22 0.63 14.15 -13.81
N PRO A 23 0.08 14.45 -15.01
CA PRO A 23 -0.46 15.75 -15.33
C PRO A 23 -1.43 16.23 -14.23
N PRO A 24 -1.49 17.56 -13.96
CA PRO A 24 -2.37 18.13 -12.94
C PRO A 24 -3.82 17.65 -13.03
N GLU A 25 -4.28 17.36 -14.24
CA GLU A 25 -5.61 16.85 -14.58
C GLU A 25 -5.90 15.45 -14.00
N LEU A 26 -4.88 14.59 -13.90
CA LEU A 26 -5.01 13.29 -13.22
C LEU A 26 -5.14 13.46 -11.70
N ARG A 27 -4.49 14.49 -11.12
CA ARG A 27 -4.50 14.78 -9.66
C ARG A 27 -5.89 15.15 -9.15
N GLN A 28 -6.65 15.92 -9.95
CA GLN A 28 -8.04 16.27 -9.65
C GLN A 28 -8.98 15.06 -9.76
N SER A 29 -8.63 14.04 -10.56
CA SER A 29 -9.46 12.85 -10.73
C SER A 29 -9.43 11.88 -9.53
N TYR A 30 -8.32 11.84 -8.77
CA TYR A 30 -8.23 11.11 -7.49
C TYR A 30 -9.28 11.56 -6.47
N HIS A 31 -9.67 12.85 -6.50
CA HIS A 31 -10.45 13.48 -5.43
C HIS A 31 -11.92 13.07 -5.36
N SER A 32 -12.49 12.52 -6.44
CA SER A 32 -13.90 12.11 -6.43
C SER A 32 -14.16 10.89 -5.55
N ARG A 33 -13.15 10.01 -5.37
CA ARG A 33 -13.30 8.74 -4.66
C ARG A 33 -12.21 8.47 -3.61
N ALA A 34 -11.15 9.28 -3.53
CA ALA A 34 -10.18 9.30 -2.44
C ALA A 34 -10.10 10.69 -1.79
N GLY A 35 -10.59 10.80 -0.55
CA GLY A 35 -10.55 12.02 0.25
C GLY A 35 -9.30 12.07 1.15
N LEU A 36 -8.59 13.20 1.11
CA LEU A 36 -7.47 13.47 2.03
C LEU A 36 -8.01 13.73 3.43
N LEU A 37 -7.58 12.95 4.43
CA LEU A 37 -7.94 13.16 5.83
C LEU A 37 -6.90 14.03 6.56
N VAL A 38 -5.62 13.73 6.34
CA VAL A 38 -4.48 14.49 6.88
C VAL A 38 -3.29 14.33 5.95
N GLY A 39 -2.46 15.36 5.82
CA GLY A 39 -1.24 15.32 5.03
C GLY A 39 -0.85 16.70 4.54
N LYS A 40 0.44 16.88 4.25
CA LYS A 40 1.00 18.08 3.63
C LYS A 40 2.30 17.68 2.93
N ALA A 41 2.55 18.26 1.77
CA ALA A 41 3.85 18.19 1.12
C ALA A 41 4.51 19.57 1.16
N ASP A 42 5.82 19.60 1.34
CA ASP A 42 6.63 20.81 1.34
C ASP A 42 7.93 20.53 0.58
N LYS A 43 8.24 21.41 -0.37
CA LYS A 43 9.42 21.31 -1.21
C LYS A 43 10.31 22.55 -1.16
N GLU A 44 10.04 23.48 -0.24
CA GLU A 44 10.77 24.75 -0.16
C GLU A 44 12.23 24.54 0.30
N VAL A 45 12.44 23.64 1.27
CA VAL A 45 13.77 23.38 1.86
C VAL A 45 14.33 21.99 1.50
N GLY A 46 13.47 21.01 1.24
CA GLY A 46 13.85 19.62 0.92
C GLY A 46 12.64 18.82 0.44
N TYR A 47 12.80 17.53 0.13
CA TYR A 47 11.70 16.68 -0.32
C TYR A 47 10.89 16.14 0.87
N PHE A 48 10.11 17.02 1.51
CA PHE A 48 9.35 16.67 2.71
C PHE A 48 7.92 16.30 2.38
N GLU A 49 7.55 15.09 2.79
CA GLU A 49 6.18 14.60 2.78
C GLU A 49 5.79 14.32 4.23
N HIS A 50 4.75 14.99 4.74
CA HIS A 50 4.21 14.68 6.06
C HIS A 50 3.45 13.34 6.02
N PRO A 51 3.38 12.61 7.15
CA PRO A 51 2.52 11.43 7.26
C PRO A 51 1.10 11.74 6.77
N THR A 52 0.67 10.99 5.74
CA THR A 52 -0.54 11.31 4.98
C THR A 52 -1.53 10.14 5.03
N VAL A 53 -2.80 10.43 5.28
CA VAL A 53 -3.88 9.45 5.32
C VAL A 53 -4.96 9.83 4.31
N TYR A 54 -5.30 8.90 3.43
CA TYR A 54 -6.44 8.99 2.52
C TYR A 54 -7.54 8.03 2.95
N GLN A 55 -8.78 8.48 2.92
CA GLN A 55 -9.94 7.58 2.93
C GLN A 55 -10.43 7.38 1.50
N VAL A 56 -10.58 6.12 1.10
CA VAL A 56 -10.99 5.74 -0.25
C VAL A 56 -12.37 5.10 -0.18
N SER A 57 -13.25 5.47 -1.11
CA SER A 57 -14.61 4.93 -1.26
C SER A 57 -14.69 3.81 -2.30
N ASP A 58 -13.76 3.77 -3.26
CA ASP A 58 -13.59 2.68 -4.21
C ASP A 58 -12.34 1.84 -3.86
N PRO A 59 -12.48 0.56 -3.46
CA PRO A 59 -11.33 -0.26 -3.12
C PRO A 59 -10.44 -0.59 -4.34
N ARG A 60 -10.93 -0.34 -5.57
CA ARG A 60 -10.18 -0.48 -6.82
C ARG A 60 -9.56 0.85 -7.29
N HIS A 61 -9.59 1.89 -6.47
CA HIS A 61 -8.93 3.15 -6.81
C HIS A 61 -7.43 2.95 -7.04
N GLU A 62 -6.82 3.73 -7.93
CA GLU A 62 -5.39 3.65 -8.27
C GLU A 62 -4.47 3.75 -7.03
N ILE A 63 -4.82 4.63 -6.08
CA ILE A 63 -4.09 4.78 -4.81
C ILE A 63 -4.01 3.51 -3.95
N MET A 64 -4.89 2.52 -4.18
CA MET A 64 -4.86 1.20 -3.51
C MET A 64 -3.98 0.18 -4.26
N GLN A 65 -3.61 0.46 -5.51
CA GLN A 65 -2.90 -0.47 -6.41
C GLN A 65 -1.46 -0.05 -6.69
N THR A 66 -1.18 1.26 -6.60
CA THR A 66 0.11 1.86 -6.95
C THR A 66 1.03 1.93 -5.74
N GLU A 67 2.30 1.59 -5.95
CA GLU A 67 3.35 1.67 -4.95
C GLU A 67 4.03 3.05 -5.01
N PHE A 68 3.79 3.90 -4.00
CA PHE A 68 4.29 5.29 -3.98
C PHE A 68 5.60 5.47 -3.20
N PHE A 69 6.01 4.51 -2.37
CA PHE A 69 7.22 4.58 -1.52
C PHE A 69 7.33 5.81 -0.60
N GLY A 70 6.21 6.49 -0.32
CA GLY A 70 6.13 7.65 0.58
C GLY A 70 5.45 7.34 1.92
N PRO A 71 5.48 8.29 2.88
CA PRO A 71 4.86 8.15 4.20
C PRO A 71 3.34 8.32 4.14
N MET A 72 2.66 7.52 3.32
CA MET A 72 1.22 7.60 3.10
C MET A 72 0.52 6.26 3.33
N VAL A 73 -0.72 6.33 3.80
CA VAL A 73 -1.61 5.18 3.95
C VAL A 73 -2.98 5.51 3.36
N SER A 74 -3.54 4.56 2.62
CA SER A 74 -4.91 4.59 2.12
C SER A 74 -5.78 3.64 2.94
N VAL A 75 -6.98 4.09 3.29
CA VAL A 75 -7.93 3.35 4.12
C VAL A 75 -9.23 3.17 3.34
N TYR A 76 -9.61 1.91 3.12
CA TYR A 76 -10.94 1.55 2.65
C TYR A 76 -11.75 0.98 3.81
N VAL A 77 -12.93 1.55 4.07
CA VAL A 77 -13.83 1.11 5.13
C VAL A 77 -14.91 0.23 4.50
N TYR A 78 -15.07 -1.00 5.00
CA TYR A 78 -16.10 -1.93 4.54
C TYR A 78 -17.10 -2.21 5.66
N PRO A 79 -18.37 -2.53 5.35
CA PRO A 79 -19.33 -2.99 6.36
C PRO A 79 -18.98 -4.39 6.87
N ASP A 80 -19.01 -4.62 8.18
CA ASP A 80 -18.65 -5.90 8.81
C ASP A 80 -19.34 -7.12 8.17
N ALA A 81 -20.61 -6.98 7.78
CA ALA A 81 -21.38 -8.03 7.11
C ALA A 81 -20.79 -8.47 5.74
N GLN A 82 -19.82 -7.73 5.20
CA GLN A 82 -19.12 -8.05 3.95
C GLN A 82 -17.77 -8.73 4.18
N TRP A 83 -17.37 -8.98 5.44
CA TRP A 83 -16.10 -9.60 5.82
C TRP A 83 -15.71 -10.78 4.93
N GLU A 84 -16.67 -11.69 4.68
CA GLU A 84 -16.46 -12.90 3.87
C GLU A 84 -15.83 -12.65 2.50
N LYS A 85 -16.07 -11.47 1.90
CA LYS A 85 -15.59 -11.08 0.57
C LYS A 85 -14.30 -10.27 0.59
N ILE A 86 -13.88 -9.78 1.75
CA ILE A 86 -12.75 -8.85 1.89
C ILE A 86 -11.41 -9.50 1.55
N PRO A 87 -11.09 -10.74 1.98
CA PRO A 87 -9.86 -11.40 1.56
C PRO A 87 -9.72 -11.48 0.04
N GLN A 88 -10.79 -11.83 -0.69
CA GLN A 88 -10.76 -11.90 -2.15
C GLN A 88 -10.65 -10.51 -2.80
N LEU A 89 -11.25 -9.50 -2.18
CA LEU A 89 -11.07 -8.11 -2.63
C LEU A 89 -9.60 -7.69 -2.49
N VAL A 90 -8.97 -7.94 -1.35
CA VAL A 90 -7.55 -7.62 -1.12
C VAL A 90 -6.65 -8.38 -2.10
N ASP A 91 -6.86 -9.69 -2.25
CA ASP A 91 -6.09 -10.54 -3.17
C ASP A 91 -6.13 -10.06 -4.63
N SER A 92 -7.29 -9.57 -5.08
CA SER A 92 -7.51 -9.19 -6.49
C SER A 92 -7.35 -7.70 -6.79
N THR A 93 -7.03 -6.86 -5.80
CA THR A 93 -6.89 -5.41 -5.98
C THR A 93 -5.50 -5.03 -6.47
N SER A 94 -4.46 -5.64 -5.90
CA SER A 94 -3.07 -5.32 -6.24
C SER A 94 -2.44 -6.42 -7.07
N LYS A 95 -1.50 -6.06 -7.96
CA LYS A 95 -0.64 -7.01 -8.66
C LYS A 95 0.54 -7.51 -7.81
N TYR A 96 0.75 -6.91 -6.63
CA TYR A 96 1.87 -7.18 -5.74
C TYR A 96 1.46 -8.17 -4.64
N ALA A 97 2.40 -9.00 -4.22
CA ALA A 97 2.17 -10.00 -3.18
C ALA A 97 3.37 -10.12 -2.21
N LEU A 98 3.87 -8.97 -1.71
CA LEU A 98 5.08 -8.93 -0.89
C LEU A 98 4.81 -9.25 0.58
N THR A 99 4.08 -8.37 1.26
CA THR A 99 3.73 -8.54 2.68
C THR A 99 2.26 -8.23 2.93
N GLY A 100 1.69 -8.84 3.96
CA GLY A 100 0.33 -8.59 4.39
C GLY A 100 0.18 -8.89 5.88
N SER A 101 -0.79 -8.24 6.54
CA SER A 101 -1.07 -8.50 7.94
C SER A 101 -2.56 -8.47 8.22
N ILE A 102 -3.00 -9.33 9.15
CA ILE A 102 -4.33 -9.29 9.75
C ILE A 102 -4.23 -8.97 11.24
N PHE A 103 -5.14 -8.11 11.71
CA PHE A 103 -5.37 -7.86 13.12
C PHE A 103 -6.74 -8.41 13.51
N ALA A 104 -6.75 -9.48 14.30
CA ALA A 104 -7.96 -10.15 14.76
C ALA A 104 -7.67 -11.02 15.98
N THR A 105 -8.68 -11.20 16.83
CA THR A 105 -8.64 -12.12 17.97
C THR A 105 -9.43 -13.40 17.73
N ASP A 106 -10.40 -13.38 16.81
CA ASP A 106 -11.18 -14.56 16.43
C ASP A 106 -10.36 -15.50 15.53
N PRO A 107 -10.10 -16.75 15.97
CA PRO A 107 -9.40 -17.74 15.16
C PRO A 107 -10.08 -18.05 13.83
N ALA A 108 -11.41 -17.99 13.75
CA ALA A 108 -12.16 -18.26 12.52
C ALA A 108 -11.89 -17.16 11.48
N ALA A 109 -11.91 -15.89 11.90
CA ALA A 109 -11.55 -14.76 11.04
C ALA A 109 -10.09 -14.84 10.57
N ILE A 110 -9.15 -15.16 11.48
CA ILE A 110 -7.73 -15.35 11.11
C ILE A 110 -7.59 -16.44 10.06
N ARG A 111 -8.27 -17.57 10.25
CA ARG A 111 -8.20 -18.71 9.32
C ARG A 111 -8.78 -18.36 7.96
N HIS A 112 -9.94 -17.71 7.92
CA HIS A 112 -10.59 -17.25 6.69
C HIS A 112 -9.67 -16.32 5.88
N ALA A 113 -9.08 -15.33 6.55
CA ALA A 113 -8.14 -14.42 5.91
C ALA A 113 -6.87 -15.13 5.43
N TYR A 114 -6.29 -16.03 6.24
CA TYR A 114 -5.13 -16.80 5.84
C TYR A 114 -5.38 -17.62 4.57
N ASP A 115 -6.53 -18.30 4.49
CA ASP A 115 -6.87 -19.11 3.33
C ASP A 115 -7.14 -18.26 2.07
N GLY A 116 -7.79 -17.11 2.24
CA GLY A 116 -8.03 -16.16 1.15
C GLY A 116 -6.78 -15.40 0.68
N LEU A 117 -5.82 -15.15 1.57
CA LEU A 117 -4.65 -14.30 1.31
C LEU A 117 -3.34 -15.06 1.15
N LYS A 118 -3.38 -16.40 1.15
CA LYS A 118 -2.20 -17.27 1.06
C LYS A 118 -1.27 -16.99 -0.13
N HIS A 119 -1.78 -16.35 -1.18
CA HIS A 119 -1.01 -15.98 -2.38
C HIS A 119 -0.85 -14.47 -2.56
N SER A 120 -1.51 -13.67 -1.73
CA SER A 120 -1.45 -12.20 -1.76
C SER A 120 -0.32 -11.64 -0.88
N ALA A 121 0.35 -12.48 -0.10
CA ALA A 121 1.51 -12.09 0.70
C ALA A 121 2.52 -13.23 0.82
N GLY A 122 3.75 -13.00 0.36
CA GLY A 122 4.85 -13.92 0.61
C GLY A 122 5.26 -13.93 2.09
N ASN A 123 5.13 -12.79 2.79
CA ASN A 123 5.27 -12.68 4.24
C ASN A 123 3.94 -12.22 4.86
N PHE A 124 3.22 -13.17 5.47
CA PHE A 124 1.93 -12.93 6.11
C PHE A 124 2.09 -12.88 7.63
N TYR A 125 1.50 -11.85 8.25
CA TYR A 125 1.63 -11.56 9.68
C TYR A 125 0.26 -11.57 10.36
N VAL A 126 0.24 -11.94 11.64
CA VAL A 126 -0.96 -11.92 12.50
C VAL A 126 -0.65 -11.06 13.71
N ASN A 127 -1.49 -10.06 13.97
CA ASN A 127 -1.42 -9.15 15.12
C ASN A 127 -0.07 -8.44 15.29
N THR A 128 0.58 -8.13 14.16
CA THR A 128 1.80 -7.30 14.12
C THR A 128 1.89 -6.55 12.79
N LYS A 129 2.73 -5.52 12.74
CA LYS A 129 2.99 -4.76 11.52
C LYS A 129 3.58 -5.65 10.42
N SER A 130 3.31 -5.33 9.15
CA SER A 130 3.78 -6.09 7.98
C SER A 130 5.26 -5.86 7.61
N THR A 131 6.03 -5.19 8.46
CA THR A 131 7.43 -4.79 8.18
C THR A 131 8.42 -5.39 9.19
N GLY A 132 9.71 -5.35 8.85
CA GLY A 132 10.78 -5.70 9.78
C GLY A 132 10.99 -7.20 9.96
N SER A 133 11.00 -7.94 8.85
CA SER A 133 11.45 -9.33 8.83
C SER A 133 12.88 -9.45 9.36
N VAL A 134 13.14 -10.46 10.19
CA VAL A 134 14.46 -10.75 10.75
C VAL A 134 15.07 -11.94 10.03
N VAL A 135 16.36 -11.80 9.64
CA VAL A 135 17.13 -12.87 8.99
C VAL A 135 17.08 -14.15 9.83
N GLY A 136 16.85 -15.28 9.18
CA GLY A 136 16.73 -16.59 9.83
C GLY A 136 15.41 -16.84 10.58
N GLN A 137 14.57 -15.82 10.79
CA GLN A 137 13.25 -16.00 11.42
C GLN A 137 12.10 -15.87 10.42
N GLN A 138 12.10 -14.82 9.61
CA GLN A 138 11.09 -14.63 8.55
C GLN A 138 11.79 -14.37 7.22
N PRO A 139 12.20 -15.42 6.48
CA PRO A 139 12.75 -15.27 5.15
C PRO A 139 11.85 -14.38 4.28
N PHE A 140 12.43 -13.34 3.70
CA PHE A 140 11.70 -12.25 3.09
C PHE A 140 11.59 -12.41 1.59
N GLY A 141 10.40 -12.19 1.05
CA GLY A 141 10.16 -12.22 -0.39
C GLY A 141 8.69 -12.50 -0.70
N GLY A 142 8.26 -12.09 -1.88
CA GLY A 142 6.93 -12.34 -2.43
C GLY A 142 7.00 -12.64 -3.91
N SER A 143 5.91 -13.19 -4.45
CA SER A 143 5.76 -13.53 -5.87
C SER A 143 4.94 -12.45 -6.60
N GLN A 144 4.37 -12.79 -7.75
CA GLN A 144 3.59 -11.87 -8.60
C GLN A 144 4.42 -10.65 -9.02
N GLY A 145 3.84 -9.44 -8.98
CA GLY A 145 4.54 -8.19 -9.25
C GLY A 145 5.65 -7.87 -8.23
N SER A 146 5.81 -8.64 -7.15
CA SER A 146 6.82 -8.42 -6.11
C SER A 146 8.15 -9.16 -6.33
N GLY A 147 8.24 -10.02 -7.34
CA GLY A 147 9.51 -10.63 -7.77
C GLY A 147 9.51 -12.16 -7.80
N THR A 148 10.72 -12.74 -7.76
CA THR A 148 10.98 -14.18 -7.94
C THR A 148 10.83 -15.02 -6.66
N ASN A 149 10.63 -14.36 -5.51
CA ASN A 149 10.43 -15.01 -4.22
C ASN A 149 11.55 -15.98 -3.78
N ASP A 150 12.81 -15.61 -3.96
CA ASP A 150 13.97 -16.45 -3.57
C ASP A 150 14.20 -16.52 -2.04
N LYS A 151 13.29 -15.94 -1.25
CA LYS A 151 13.23 -15.97 0.22
C LYS A 151 14.56 -15.64 0.91
N VAL A 152 15.06 -14.44 0.62
CA VAL A 152 16.31 -13.88 1.17
C VAL A 152 16.29 -13.91 2.70
N GLY A 153 17.43 -14.25 3.29
CA GLY A 153 17.55 -14.47 4.73
C GLY A 153 17.29 -15.92 5.16
N SER A 154 17.23 -16.84 4.20
CA SER A 154 17.27 -18.30 4.42
C SER A 154 18.44 -18.95 3.68
N VAL A 155 18.76 -20.20 4.04
CA VAL A 155 19.77 -21.01 3.32
C VAL A 155 19.39 -21.28 1.87
N ASN A 156 18.10 -21.28 1.53
CA ASN A 156 17.63 -21.60 0.18
C ASN A 156 18.10 -20.57 -0.86
N THR A 157 18.23 -19.30 -0.47
CA THR A 157 18.69 -18.24 -1.37
C THR A 157 20.11 -18.50 -1.90
N LEU A 158 20.95 -19.21 -1.14
CA LEU A 158 22.32 -19.52 -1.57
C LEU A 158 22.34 -20.47 -2.78
N SER A 159 21.31 -21.29 -2.98
CA SER A 159 21.22 -22.19 -4.15
C SER A 159 21.03 -21.48 -5.49
N ARG A 160 20.88 -20.14 -5.48
CA ARG A 160 20.62 -19.32 -6.66
C ARG A 160 21.89 -18.76 -7.31
N PHE A 161 23.04 -18.88 -6.63
CA PHE A 161 24.35 -18.42 -7.06
C PHE A 161 25.34 -19.57 -7.04
#